data_AF-A0A0N1MUU8-F1
#
_entry.id   AF-A0A0N1MUU8-F1
#
_cell.length_a   1.000
_cell.length_b   1.000
_cell.length_c   1.000
_cell.angle_alpha   90.00
_cell.angle_beta   90.00
_cell.angle_gamma   90.00
#
_symmetry.space_group_name_H-M   'P 1'
#
loop_
_entity.id
_entity.type
_entity.pdbx_description
1 polymer ?
#
loop_
_entity_poly.entity_id
_entity_poly.type
_entity_poly.pdbx_seq_one_letter_code
_entity_poly.pdbx_strand_id
1 'polypeptide(L)'
;MALLLETRAIIPILCVIGLMVYLSKQKKQDLILITFGLVIALTYEYLMVLSGMLYFKQSPFPFWLVLLWCALLLTLNTSMQFLNKLPWFFSLLVCAISAPASYWAGARFGVITISVPLLQFWLVYGVAWSCMFNLIMYLNKRFAQNSNQSSPQI
;
A
#
# COMPACT_ATOMS: atom_id res chain seq x y z
N MET A 1 3.24 -23.32 -11.90
CA MET A 1 4.28 -22.89 -10.93
C MET A 1 3.81 -21.75 -10.01
N ALA A 2 3.26 -20.64 -10.52
CA ALA A 2 2.85 -19.49 -9.70
C ALA A 2 1.71 -19.78 -8.68
N LEU A 3 0.79 -20.69 -8.99
CA LEU A 3 -0.33 -21.09 -8.10
C LEU A 3 0.12 -21.78 -6.80
N LEU A 4 1.29 -22.44 -6.77
CA LEU A 4 1.83 -23.04 -5.54
C LEU A 4 2.45 -22.01 -4.60
N LEU A 5 2.86 -20.84 -5.11
CA LEU A 5 3.29 -19.73 -4.27
C LEU A 5 2.10 -19.02 -3.63
N GLU A 6 0.94 -18.92 -4.28
CA GLU A 6 -0.18 -18.15 -3.74
C GLU A 6 -0.69 -18.70 -2.40
N THR A 7 -0.89 -20.01 -2.27
CA THR A 7 -1.36 -20.60 -1.00
C THR A 7 -0.25 -20.66 0.07
N ARG A 8 1.00 -20.93 -0.34
CA ARG A 8 2.13 -21.04 0.59
C ARG A 8 2.68 -19.72 1.07
N ALA A 9 2.52 -18.63 0.30
CA ALA A 9 2.99 -17.30 0.67
C ALA A 9 2.05 -16.59 1.66
N ILE A 10 0.79 -17.01 1.77
CA ILE A 10 -0.16 -16.42 2.73
C ILE A 10 0.33 -16.60 4.17
N ILE A 11 0.82 -17.80 4.52
CA ILE A 11 1.30 -18.12 5.87
C ILE A 11 2.48 -17.22 6.29
N PRO A 12 3.59 -17.10 5.53
CA PRO A 12 4.68 -16.22 5.90
C PRO A 12 4.26 -14.75 5.88
N ILE A 13 3.42 -14.30 4.93
CA ILE A 13 2.93 -12.91 4.92
C ILE A 13 2.12 -12.61 6.18
N LEU A 14 1.21 -13.50 6.58
CA LEU A 14 0.45 -13.37 7.83
C LEU A 14 1.37 -13.40 9.06
N CYS A 15 2.36 -14.28 9.09
CA CYS A 15 3.36 -14.30 10.16
C CYS A 15 4.13 -12.97 10.25
N VAL A 16 4.56 -12.41 9.12
CA VAL A 16 5.26 -11.11 9.07
C VAL A 16 4.34 -9.98 9.52
N ILE A 17 3.10 -9.93 9.04
CA ILE A 17 2.10 -8.94 9.46
C ILE A 17 1.85 -9.05 10.97
N GLY A 18 1.65 -10.26 11.48
CA GLY A 18 1.48 -10.53 12.91
C GLY A 18 2.68 -10.08 13.72
N LEU A 19 3.90 -10.36 13.24
CA LEU A 19 5.14 -9.91 13.87
C LEU A 19 5.27 -8.39 13.86
N MET A 20 4.96 -7.73 12.73
CA MET A 20 4.97 -6.27 12.61
C MET A 20 3.98 -5.62 13.60
N VAL A 21 2.76 -6.14 13.70
CA VAL A 21 1.75 -5.67 14.66
C VAL A 21 2.19 -5.94 16.11
N TYR A 22 2.79 -7.10 16.37
CA TYR A 22 3.28 -7.47 17.69
C TYR A 22 4.41 -6.54 18.15
N LEU A 23 5.36 -6.25 17.26
CA LEU A 23 6.52 -5.40 17.52
C LEU A 23 6.18 -3.90 17.48
N SER A 24 5.05 -3.53 16.88
CA SER A 24 4.62 -2.14 16.81
C SER A 24 4.23 -1.61 18.19
N LYS A 25 4.84 -0.47 18.55
CA LYS A 25 4.50 0.29 19.75
C LYS A 25 3.19 1.09 19.57
N GLN A 26 2.68 1.24 18.34
CA GLN A 26 1.55 2.12 17.98
C GLN A 26 0.34 1.33 17.43
N LYS A 27 -0.01 0.21 18.07
CA LYS A 27 -1.03 -0.74 17.60
C LYS A 27 -2.38 -0.12 17.23
N LYS A 28 -2.86 0.87 18.01
CA LYS A 28 -4.13 1.56 17.72
C LYS A 28 -4.08 2.34 16.41
N GLN A 29 -2.99 3.07 16.19
CA GLN A 29 -2.80 3.85 14.97
C GLN A 29 -2.63 2.94 13.76
N ASP A 30 -1.88 1.85 13.90
CA ASP A 30 -1.72 0.84 12.84
C ASP A 30 -3.06 0.21 12.46
N LEU A 31 -3.92 -0.11 13.42
CA LEU A 31 -5.22 -0.72 13.14
C LEU A 31 -6.16 0.25 12.41
N ILE A 32 -6.18 1.52 12.81
CA ILE A 32 -6.94 2.58 12.11
C ILE A 32 -6.38 2.75 10.69
N LEU A 33 -5.06 2.81 10.55
CA LEU A 33 -4.38 2.96 9.26
C LEU A 33 -4.67 1.79 8.33
N ILE A 34 -4.61 0.55 8.81
CA ILE A 34 -4.97 -0.63 8.03
C ILE A 34 -6.43 -0.51 7.61
N THR A 35 -7.35 -0.21 8.54
CA THR A 35 -8.79 -0.20 8.22
C THR A 35 -9.13 0.85 7.15
N PHE A 36 -8.76 2.11 7.36
CA PHE A 36 -9.07 3.18 6.41
C PHE A 36 -8.17 3.15 5.17
N GLY A 37 -6.87 2.95 5.36
CA GLY A 37 -5.90 2.93 4.28
C GLY A 37 -6.15 1.79 3.30
N LEU A 38 -6.56 0.62 3.78
CA LEU A 38 -6.88 -0.51 2.93
C LEU A 38 -8.15 -0.27 2.11
N VAL A 39 -9.18 0.34 2.69
CA VAL A 39 -10.40 0.71 1.93
C VAL A 39 -10.06 1.69 0.80
N ILE A 40 -9.27 2.73 1.09
CA ILE A 40 -8.85 3.71 0.08
C ILE A 40 -7.99 3.04 -1.00
N ALA A 41 -7.01 2.23 -0.59
CA ALA A 41 -6.11 1.54 -1.50
C ALA A 41 -6.85 0.56 -2.41
N LEU A 42 -7.69 -0.32 -1.87
CA LEU A 42 -8.44 -1.28 -2.67
C LEU A 42 -9.47 -0.62 -3.60
N THR A 43 -10.06 0.49 -3.17
CA THR A 43 -10.95 1.28 -4.04
C THR A 43 -10.16 1.86 -5.22
N TYR A 44 -8.96 2.36 -4.97
CA TYR A 44 -8.06 2.85 -6.01
C TYR A 44 -7.64 1.73 -6.98
N GLU A 45 -7.23 0.57 -6.46
CA GLU A 45 -6.89 -0.59 -7.28
C GLU A 45 -8.07 -1.01 -8.16
N TYR A 46 -9.28 -1.05 -7.58
CA TYR A 46 -10.48 -1.38 -8.31
C TYR A 46 -10.77 -0.40 -9.45
N LEU A 47 -10.61 0.91 -9.22
CA LEU A 47 -10.76 1.94 -10.26
C LEU A 47 -9.75 1.78 -11.39
N MET A 48 -8.51 1.36 -11.07
CA MET A 48 -7.45 1.15 -12.06
C MET A 48 -7.65 -0.14 -12.88
N VAL A 49 -8.29 -1.15 -12.28
CA VAL A 49 -8.75 -2.33 -13.02
C VAL A 49 -9.93 -1.96 -13.92
N LEU A 50 -10.89 -1.19 -13.40
CA LEU A 50 -12.07 -0.76 -14.15
C LEU A 50 -11.72 0.14 -15.34
N SER A 51 -10.70 1.00 -15.19
CA SER A 51 -10.19 1.84 -16.29
C SER A 51 -9.43 1.06 -17.36
N GLY A 52 -9.19 -0.23 -17.13
CA GLY A 52 -8.46 -1.12 -18.04
C GLY A 52 -6.94 -0.89 -18.06
N MET A 53 -6.41 -0.13 -17.10
CA MET A 53 -4.95 0.09 -16.99
C MET A 53 -4.22 -1.17 -16.51
N LEU A 54 -4.86 -1.93 -15.61
CA LEU A 54 -4.30 -3.10 -14.96
C LEU A 54 -5.28 -4.26 -14.99
N TYR A 55 -4.77 -5.47 -15.21
CA TYR A 55 -5.56 -6.70 -15.13
C TYR A 55 -4.88 -7.72 -14.22
N PHE A 56 -5.64 -8.22 -13.26
CA PHE A 56 -5.25 -9.34 -12.43
C PHE A 56 -5.84 -10.64 -12.97
N LYS A 57 -5.15 -11.77 -12.74
CA LYS A 57 -5.66 -13.09 -13.13
C LYS A 57 -6.95 -13.50 -12.41
N GLN A 58 -7.19 -12.95 -11.22
CA GLN A 58 -8.37 -13.21 -10.41
C GLN A 58 -9.17 -11.92 -10.24
N SER A 59 -10.45 -11.97 -10.57
CA SER A 59 -11.35 -10.82 -10.47
C SER A 59 -11.97 -10.73 -9.07
N PRO A 60 -12.08 -9.53 -8.46
CA PRO A 60 -11.59 -8.24 -8.95
C PRO A 60 -10.08 -7.99 -8.70
N PHE A 61 -9.53 -8.60 -7.65
CA PHE A 61 -8.10 -8.63 -7.32
C PHE A 61 -7.83 -9.82 -6.39
N PRO A 62 -6.61 -10.38 -6.37
CA PRO A 62 -6.30 -11.56 -5.58
C PRO A 62 -6.11 -11.23 -4.09
N PHE A 63 -6.40 -12.19 -3.21
CA PHE A 63 -6.27 -12.01 -1.75
C PHE A 63 -4.87 -11.61 -1.28
N TRP A 64 -3.81 -12.04 -1.99
CA TRP A 64 -2.44 -11.67 -1.64
C TRP A 64 -2.19 -10.17 -1.80
N LEU A 65 -2.90 -9.48 -2.71
CA LEU A 65 -2.77 -8.04 -2.90
C LEU A 65 -3.24 -7.29 -1.64
N VAL A 66 -4.33 -7.77 -1.04
CA VAL A 66 -4.88 -7.23 0.21
C VAL A 66 -3.86 -7.36 1.34
N LEU A 67 -3.24 -8.54 1.47
CA LEU A 67 -2.20 -8.77 2.47
C LEU A 67 -0.95 -7.91 2.23
N LEU A 68 -0.55 -7.72 0.97
CA LEU A 68 0.57 -6.85 0.60
C LEU A 68 0.27 -5.39 1.01
N TRP A 69 -0.94 -4.91 0.74
CA TRP A 69 -1.39 -3.60 1.18
C TRP A 69 -1.39 -3.46 2.70
N CYS A 70 -1.87 -4.46 3.45
CA CYS A 70 -1.75 -4.47 4.91
C CYS A 70 -0.31 -4.30 5.38
N ALA A 71 0.62 -5.08 4.81
CA ALA A 71 2.03 -5.03 5.17
C ALA A 71 2.64 -3.66 4.83
N LEU A 72 2.34 -3.11 3.65
CA LEU A 72 2.79 -1.78 3.23
C LEU A 72 2.29 -0.69 4.20
N LEU A 73 1.01 -0.74 4.56
CA LEU A 73 0.42 0.20 5.53
C LEU A 73 1.08 0.08 6.90
N LEU A 74 1.39 -1.12 7.38
CA LEU A 74 2.13 -1.31 8.63
C LEU A 74 3.56 -0.75 8.59
N THR A 75 4.21 -0.83 7.42
CA THR A 75 5.55 -0.25 7.26
C THR A 75 5.54 1.27 7.31
N LEU A 76 4.41 1.95 7.01
CA LEU A 76 4.30 3.42 7.07
C LEU A 76 4.62 3.99 8.47
N ASN A 77 4.10 3.33 9.52
CA ASN A 77 4.28 3.78 10.90
C ASN A 77 5.59 3.33 11.52
N THR A 78 6.35 2.45 10.87
CA THR A 78 7.59 1.90 11.40
C THR A 78 8.77 2.30 10.52
N SER A 79 8.99 1.57 9.44
CA SER A 79 10.15 1.74 8.55
C SER A 79 10.04 3.00 7.68
N MET A 80 8.87 3.32 7.15
CA MET A 80 8.64 4.46 6.26
C MET A 80 8.35 5.78 7.01
N GLN A 81 8.56 5.84 8.32
CA GLN A 81 8.53 7.13 9.03
C GLN A 81 9.55 8.13 8.49
N PHE A 82 10.65 7.68 7.89
CA PHE A 82 11.61 8.59 7.24
C PHE A 82 10.95 9.35 6.08
N LEU A 83 10.05 8.71 5.32
CA LEU A 83 9.35 9.32 4.19
C LEU A 83 8.48 10.49 4.67
N ASN A 84 7.96 10.38 5.89
CA ASN A 84 7.23 11.44 6.58
C ASN A 84 8.10 12.61 7.06
N LYS A 85 9.42 12.42 7.18
CA LYS A 85 10.39 13.50 7.48
C LYS A 85 10.90 14.18 6.22
N LEU A 86 10.77 13.56 5.05
CA LEU A 86 11.17 14.15 3.78
C LEU A 86 10.18 15.24 3.32
N PRO A 87 10.64 16.19 2.49
CA PRO A 87 9.75 17.16 1.86
C PRO A 87 8.67 16.45 1.03
N TRP A 88 7.45 17.00 1.03
CA TRP A 88 6.30 16.40 0.34
C TRP A 88 6.58 16.11 -1.15
N PHE A 89 7.36 16.97 -1.82
CA PHE A 89 7.74 16.77 -3.22
C PHE A 89 8.61 15.51 -3.43
N PHE A 90 9.58 15.24 -2.54
CA PHE A 90 10.41 14.03 -2.64
C PHE A 90 9.60 12.78 -2.32
N SER A 91 8.72 12.84 -1.33
CA SER A 91 7.79 11.76 -1.03
C SER A 91 6.94 11.41 -2.26
N LEU A 92 6.39 12.43 -2.93
CA LEU A 92 5.63 12.24 -4.17
C LEU A 92 6.46 11.56 -5.26
N LEU A 93 7.69 12.01 -5.47
CA LEU A 93 8.55 11.52 -6.54
C LEU A 93 8.99 10.06 -6.29
N VAL A 94 9.35 9.74 -5.04
CA VAL A 94 9.68 8.37 -4.64
C VAL A 94 8.46 7.46 -4.84
N CYS A 95 7.29 7.84 -4.35
CA CYS A 95 6.07 7.05 -4.53
C CYS A 95 5.68 6.88 -6.01
N ALA A 96 5.82 7.94 -6.81
CA ALA A 96 5.47 7.92 -8.23
C ALA A 96 6.38 7.01 -9.07
N ILE A 97 7.61 6.75 -8.63
CA ILE A 97 8.55 5.84 -9.30
C ILE A 97 8.44 4.43 -8.70
N SER A 98 8.39 4.30 -7.38
CA SER A 98 8.36 3.02 -6.68
C SER A 98 7.09 2.21 -6.98
N ALA A 99 5.94 2.87 -7.10
CA ALA A 99 4.68 2.20 -7.39
C ALA A 99 4.67 1.53 -8.77
N PRO A 100 4.85 2.23 -9.90
CA PRO A 100 4.86 1.59 -11.21
C PRO A 100 6.01 0.60 -11.35
N ALA A 101 7.16 0.81 -10.70
CA ALA A 101 8.25 -0.17 -10.66
C ALA A 101 7.82 -1.49 -10.00
N SER A 102 7.09 -1.43 -8.88
CA SER A 102 6.58 -2.62 -8.19
C SER A 102 5.55 -3.38 -9.04
N TYR A 103 4.63 -2.66 -9.69
CA TYR A 103 3.64 -3.27 -10.58
C TYR A 103 4.26 -3.85 -11.85
N TRP A 104 5.30 -3.20 -12.37
CA TRP A 104 6.06 -3.71 -13.50
C TRP A 104 6.81 -4.99 -13.14
N ALA A 105 7.39 -5.08 -11.94
CA ALA A 105 7.95 -6.33 -11.44
C ALA A 105 6.88 -7.43 -11.33
N GLY A 106 5.70 -7.11 -10.78
CA GLY A 106 4.55 -8.03 -10.75
C GLY A 106 4.11 -8.50 -12.13
N ALA A 107 4.16 -7.61 -13.14
CA ALA A 107 3.90 -7.98 -14.52
C ALA A 107 4.95 -8.95 -15.06
N ARG A 108 6.23 -8.78 -14.71
CA ARG A 108 7.31 -9.69 -15.09
C ARG A 108 7.18 -11.08 -14.45
N PHE A 109 6.62 -11.16 -13.25
CA PHE A 109 6.27 -12.43 -12.59
C PHE A 109 4.99 -13.08 -13.16
N GLY A 110 4.29 -12.43 -14.08
CA GLY A 110 3.07 -12.96 -14.72
C GLY A 110 1.86 -13.04 -13.78
N VAL A 111 1.88 -12.24 -12.70
CA VAL A 111 0.75 -12.09 -11.76
C VAL A 111 -0.14 -10.89 -12.10
N ILE A 112 0.41 -9.89 -12.79
CA ILE A 112 -0.28 -8.67 -13.24
C ILE A 112 -0.11 -8.55 -14.76
N THR A 113 -1.09 -7.95 -15.43
CA THR A 113 -1.02 -7.63 -16.85
C THR A 113 -1.23 -6.14 -17.02
N ILE A 114 -0.27 -5.46 -17.63
CA ILE A 114 -0.35 -4.02 -17.93
C ILE A 114 -0.83 -3.90 -19.37
N SER A 115 -2.04 -3.36 -19.57
CA SER A 115 -2.69 -3.28 -20.90
C SER A 115 -2.52 -1.92 -21.58
N VAL A 116 -1.82 -0.98 -20.94
CA VAL A 116 -1.55 0.37 -21.47
C VAL A 116 -0.06 0.56 -21.77
N PRO A 117 0.32 1.54 -22.62
CA PRO A 117 1.72 1.87 -22.86
C PRO A 117 2.46 2.15 -21.55
N LEU A 118 3.70 1.64 -21.42
CA LEU A 118 4.53 1.81 -20.23
C LEU A 118 4.63 3.27 -19.79
N LEU A 119 4.87 4.20 -20.71
CA LEU A 119 4.98 5.62 -20.37
C LEU A 119 3.69 6.17 -19.76
N GLN A 120 2.53 5.80 -20.31
CA GLN A 120 1.23 6.19 -19.77
C GLN A 120 0.98 5.56 -18.40
N PHE A 121 1.37 4.30 -18.22
CA PHE A 121 1.31 3.64 -16.91
C PHE A 121 2.14 4.39 -15.88
N TRP A 122 3.42 4.65 -16.17
CA TRP A 122 4.32 5.33 -15.24
C TRP A 122 3.85 6.75 -14.88
N LEU A 123 3.36 7.52 -15.85
CA LEU A 123 2.88 8.87 -15.61
C LEU A 123 1.53 8.87 -14.88
N VAL A 124 0.51 8.21 -15.44
CA VAL A 124 -0.85 8.29 -14.89
C VAL A 124 -0.98 7.47 -13.61
N TYR A 125 -0.55 6.21 -13.64
CA TYR A 125 -0.64 5.33 -12.47
C TYR A 125 0.32 5.79 -11.38
N GLY A 126 1.55 6.15 -11.72
CA GLY A 126 2.53 6.63 -10.75
C GLY A 126 2.08 7.91 -10.05
N VAL A 127 1.60 8.91 -10.79
CA VAL A 127 1.11 10.17 -10.19
C VAL A 127 -0.15 9.94 -9.37
N ALA A 128 -1.14 9.22 -9.90
CA ALA A 128 -2.39 8.97 -9.20
C ALA A 128 -2.17 8.15 -7.91
N TRP A 129 -1.33 7.11 -7.97
CA TRP A 129 -0.95 6.31 -6.81
C TRP A 129 -0.18 7.15 -5.79
N SER A 130 0.74 7.98 -6.25
CA SER A 130 1.51 8.87 -5.37
C SER A 130 0.63 9.85 -4.62
N CYS A 131 -0.34 10.48 -5.29
CA CYS A 131 -1.33 11.34 -4.65
C CYS A 131 -2.17 10.59 -3.62
N MET A 132 -2.68 9.42 -3.98
CA MET A 132 -3.51 8.56 -3.12
C MET A 132 -2.72 8.07 -1.89
N PHE A 133 -1.47 7.64 -2.06
CA PHE A 133 -0.61 7.19 -0.97
C PHE A 133 -0.19 8.33 -0.04
N ASN A 134 0.14 9.50 -0.59
CA ASN A 134 0.43 10.69 0.21
C ASN A 134 -0.81 11.16 1.00
N LEU A 135 -2.02 11.00 0.45
CA LEU A 135 -3.26 11.25 1.19
C LEU A 135 -3.41 10.31 2.39
N ILE A 136 -3.15 9.00 2.22
CA ILE A 136 -3.13 8.04 3.35
C ILE A 136 -2.12 8.48 4.41
N MET A 137 -0.89 8.82 4.01
CA MET A 137 0.13 9.27 4.96
C MET A 137 -0.28 10.53 5.71
N TYR A 138 -0.91 11.48 5.04
CA TYR A 138 -1.43 12.70 5.66
C TYR A 138 -2.54 12.40 6.67
N LEU A 139 -3.51 11.56 6.30
CA LEU A 139 -4.60 11.15 7.20
C LEU A 139 -4.07 10.39 8.41
N ASN A 140 -3.12 9.49 8.20
CA ASN A 140 -2.45 8.74 9.26
C ASN A 140 -1.78 9.68 10.28
N LYS A 141 -1.05 10.71 9.82
CA LYS A 141 -0.47 11.74 10.69
C LYS A 141 -1.54 12.50 11.48
N ARG A 142 -2.65 12.87 10.84
CA ARG A 142 -3.78 13.55 11.50
C ARG A 142 -4.39 12.68 12.60
N PHE A 143 -4.62 11.40 12.35
CA PHE A 143 -5.15 10.47 13.35
C PHE A 143 -4.17 10.22 14.49
N ALA A 144 -2.86 10.15 14.19
CA ALA A 144 -1.81 10.06 15.21
C ALA A 144 -1.85 11.24 16.18
N GLN A 145 -1.95 12.47 15.65
CA GLN A 145 -2.00 13.70 16.44
C GLN A 145 -3.25 13.73 17.34
N ASN A 146 -4.41 13.41 16.80
CA ASN A 146 -5.66 13.37 17.58
C ASN A 146 -5.62 12.33 18.70
N SER A 147 -4.98 11.18 18.49
CA SER A 147 -4.86 10.13 19.52
C SER A 147 -3.98 10.51 20.71
N ASN A 148 -2.93 11.32 20.49
CA ASN A 148 -2.07 11.83 21.56
C ASN A 148 -2.74 12.94 22.37
N GLN A 149 -3.72 13.64 21.80
CA GLN A 149 -4.45 14.72 22.47
C GLN A 149 -5.55 14.21 23.42
N SER A 150 -5.97 12.94 23.26
CA SER A 150 -6.94 12.25 24.11
C SER A 150 -6.36 11.52 25.33
N SER A 151 -5.04 11.60 25.57
CA SER A 151 -4.43 11.17 26.83
C SER A 151 -4.37 12.38 27.77
N PRO A 152 -5.34 12.58 28.69
CA PRO A 152 -5.19 13.58 29.73
C PRO A 152 -3.92 13.25 30.52
N GLN A 153 -3.10 14.27 30.76
CA GLN A 153 -1.96 14.16 31.66
C GLN A 153 -2.48 13.73 33.02
N ILE A 154 -2.03 12.56 33.48
CA ILE A 154 -2.12 12.12 34.87
C ILE A 154 -0.73 12.30 35.47
#